data_AF-S6TWQ7-F1
#
_entry.id   AF-S6TWQ7-F1
#
_cell.length_a   1.000
_cell.length_b   1.000
_cell.length_c   1.000
_cell.angle_alpha   90.00
_cell.angle_beta   90.00
_cell.angle_gamma   90.00
#
_symmetry.space_group_name_H-M   'P 1'
#
loop_
_entity.id
_entity.type
_entity.pdbx_description
1 polymer ?
#
loop_
_entity_poly.entity_id
_entity_poly.type
_entity_poly.pdbx_seq_one_letter_code
_entity_poly.pdbx_strand_id
1 'polypeptide(L)' 'PHLGIPDLGLHGTFPNPMSPPSGCAFHPRCPSCMAVCKENYPIAGRMEGGTVRCHLRDTSKTLELMPS' A
#
# COMPACT_ATOMS: atom_id res chain seq x y z
N PRO A 1 -32.73 -28.68 0.54
CA PRO A 1 -32.54 -28.04 -0.78
C PRO A 1 -32.81 -26.51 -0.73
N HIS A 2 -31.73 -25.75 -0.97
CA HIS A 2 -31.68 -24.35 -1.47
C HIS A 2 -32.22 -23.21 -0.59
N LEU A 3 -31.48 -22.87 0.47
CA LEU A 3 -31.48 -21.51 1.01
C LEU A 3 -30.58 -20.67 0.08
N GLY A 4 -31.19 -20.04 -0.93
CA GLY A 4 -30.54 -19.29 -2.00
C GLY A 4 -29.82 -18.02 -1.52
N ILE A 5 -28.69 -18.19 -0.85
CA ILE A 5 -27.73 -17.10 -0.63
C ILE A 5 -26.78 -17.13 -1.84
N PRO A 6 -26.77 -16.10 -2.71
CA PRO A 6 -25.75 -16.04 -3.75
C PRO A 6 -24.39 -15.98 -3.09
N ASP A 7 -23.45 -16.79 -3.58
CA ASP A 7 -22.04 -16.77 -3.19
C ASP A 7 -21.51 -15.36 -3.38
N LEU A 8 -21.57 -14.59 -2.30
CA LEU A 8 -21.01 -13.25 -2.22
C LEU A 8 -19.52 -13.49 -2.43
N GLY A 9 -19.01 -13.16 -3.62
CA GLY A 9 -17.66 -13.44 -4.12
C GLY A 9 -16.56 -12.80 -3.27
N LEU A 10 -16.46 -13.22 -2.02
CA LEU A 10 -15.42 -12.93 -1.06
C LEU A 10 -14.30 -13.96 -1.28
N HIS A 11 -13.91 -14.14 -2.55
CA HIS A 11 -12.71 -14.88 -2.91
C HIS A 11 -11.50 -13.99 -2.62
N GLY A 12 -11.17 -13.87 -1.35
CA GLY A 12 -10.05 -13.09 -0.90
C GLY A 12 -9.92 -13.29 0.59
N THR A 13 -9.15 -14.30 0.97
CA THR A 13 -8.65 -14.50 2.32
C THR A 13 -8.37 -13.14 2.94
N PHE A 14 -9.17 -12.75 3.93
CA PHE A 14 -8.84 -11.59 4.74
C PHE A 14 -7.42 -11.85 5.28
N PRO A 15 -6.44 -10.98 5.02
CA PRO A 15 -5.12 -11.17 5.59
C PRO A 15 -5.30 -11.18 7.11
N ASN A 16 -4.80 -12.23 7.77
CA ASN A 16 -4.84 -12.37 9.22
C ASN A 16 -4.36 -11.05 9.84
N PRO A 17 -5.21 -10.30 10.59
CA PRO A 17 -4.82 -8.99 11.11
C PRO A 17 -3.67 -9.06 12.13
N MET A 18 -3.35 -10.26 12.63
CA MET A 18 -2.24 -10.53 13.54
C MET A 18 -0.86 -10.64 12.86
N SER A 19 -0.80 -10.72 11.53
CA SER A 19 0.49 -10.77 10.80
C SER A 19 0.57 -9.60 9.82
N PRO A 20 0.76 -8.36 10.32
CA PRO A 20 0.97 -7.23 9.42
C PRO A 20 2.22 -7.49 8.59
N PRO A 21 2.16 -7.30 7.26
CA PRO A 21 3.34 -7.40 6.42
C PRO A 21 4.39 -6.39 6.86
N SER A 22 5.66 -6.80 6.84
CA SER A 22 6.78 -5.89 7.01
C SER A 22 6.80 -4.83 5.90
N GLY A 23 7.33 -3.64 6.21
CA GLY A 23 7.31 -2.52 5.28
C GLY A 23 5.93 -1.89 5.09
N CYS A 24 5.58 -1.50 3.87
CA CYS A 24 4.33 -0.84 3.52
C CYS A 24 3.14 -1.82 3.63
N ALA A 25 2.18 -1.55 4.51
CA ALA A 25 0.99 -2.39 4.69
C ALA A 25 0.17 -2.64 3.40
N PHE A 26 0.29 -1.76 2.40
CA PHE A 26 -0.40 -1.87 1.12
C PHE A 26 0.37 -2.68 0.06
N HIS A 27 1.64 -3.04 0.30
CA HIS A 27 2.49 -3.74 -0.68
C HIS A 27 1.88 -5.04 -1.27
N PRO A 28 1.11 -5.89 -0.55
CA PRO A 28 0.57 -7.11 -1.16
C PRO A 28 -0.57 -6.83 -2.15
N ARG A 29 -1.13 -5.61 -2.16
CA ARG A 29 -2.18 -5.18 -3.10
C ARG A 29 -1.76 -4.01 -3.99
N CYS A 30 -0.53 -3.53 -3.87
CA CYS A 30 -0.04 -2.40 -4.64
C CYS A 30 0.39 -2.84 -6.05
N PRO A 31 -0.20 -2.30 -7.13
CA PRO A 31 0.19 -2.65 -8.51
C PRO A 31 1.59 -2.14 -8.87
N SER A 32 2.08 -1.09 -8.19
CA SER A 32 3.43 -0.53 -8.36
C SER A 32 4.35 -0.88 -7.19
N CYS A 33 4.19 -2.09 -6.62
CA CYS A 33 5.03 -2.53 -5.51
C CYS A 33 6.51 -2.63 -5.91
N MET A 34 7.40 -2.04 -5.11
CA MET A 34 8.86 -2.12 -5.26
C MET A 34 9.49 -2.92 -4.11
N ALA A 35 10.77 -3.27 -4.21
CA ALA A 35 11.51 -3.95 -3.14
C ALA A 35 11.43 -3.19 -1.81
N VAL A 36 11.69 -1.87 -1.83
CA VAL A 36 11.60 -0.98 -0.66
C VAL A 36 10.22 -1.00 0.01
N CYS A 37 9.15 -1.32 -0.73
CA CYS A 37 7.80 -1.42 -0.15
C CYS A 37 7.63 -2.63 0.77
N LYS A 38 8.44 -3.69 0.62
CA LYS A 38 8.39 -4.89 1.47
C LYS A 38 9.30 -4.78 2.69
N GLU A 39 10.30 -3.91 2.61
CA GLU A 39 11.32 -3.74 3.66
C GLU A 39 10.99 -2.56 4.57
N ASN A 40 10.63 -1.40 4.01
CA ASN A 40 10.44 -0.16 4.76
C ASN A 40 9.01 0.39 4.68
N TYR A 41 8.56 0.97 5.78
CA TYR A 41 7.32 1.73 5.82
C TYR A 41 7.55 3.13 5.21
N PRO A 42 6.71 3.59 4.25
CA PRO A 42 6.89 4.88 3.61
C PRO A 42 6.63 6.03 4.58
N ILE A 43 7.42 7.09 4.46
CA ILE A 43 7.16 8.33 5.20
C ILE A 43 5.95 9.07 4.63
N ALA A 44 5.41 9.99 5.41
CA ALA A 44 4.27 10.81 5.01
C ALA A 44 4.74 11.95 4.10
N GLY A 45 4.30 11.92 2.84
CA GLY A 45 4.39 13.02 1.89
C GLY A 45 3.09 13.82 1.85
N ARG A 46 3.19 15.14 1.68
CA ARG A 46 2.03 16.01 1.50
C ARG A 46 1.73 16.18 0.01
N MET A 47 0.47 16.01 -0.35
CA MET A 47 -0.05 16.16 -1.71
C MET A 47 -1.18 17.17 -1.72
N GLU A 48 -1.53 17.66 -2.90
CA GLU A 48 -2.73 18.48 -3.08
C GLU A 48 -3.95 17.65 -2.66
N GLY A 49 -4.63 18.08 -1.59
CA GLY A 49 -5.81 17.39 -1.05
C GLY A 49 -5.55 16.38 0.07
N GLY A 50 -4.31 16.17 0.52
CA GLY A 50 -4.09 15.31 1.70
C GLY A 50 -2.65 14.88 1.98
N THR A 51 -2.53 13.89 2.86
CA THR A 51 -1.26 13.26 3.20
C THR A 51 -1.26 11.83 2.67
N VAL A 52 -0.19 11.43 2.00
CA VAL A 52 0.00 10.08 1.45
C VAL A 52 1.26 9.46 2.05
N ARG A 53 1.24 8.15 2.30
CA ARG A 53 2.45 7.39 2.66
C ARG A 53 2.77 6.42 1.53
N CYS A 54 3.53 6.88 0.55
CA CYS A 54 3.89 6.10 -0.63
C CYS A 54 5.33 6.36 -1.04
N HIS A 55 6.14 5.31 -1.21
CA HIS A 55 7.54 5.42 -1.66
C HIS A 55 7.68 6.02 -3.06
N LEU A 56 6.66 5.89 -3.92
CA LEU A 56 6.66 6.51 -5.25
C LEU A 56 6.49 8.04 -5.20
N ARG A 57 5.86 8.53 -4.14
CA ARG A 57 5.54 9.95 -3.95
C ARG A 57 6.23 10.52 -2.72
N ASP A 58 7.29 9.86 -2.29
CA ASP A 58 8.11 10.32 -1.21
C ASP A 58 8.75 11.66 -1.61
N THR A 59 8.28 12.73 -1.00
CA THR A 59 8.79 14.09 -1.26
C THR A 59 10.14 14.33 -0.61
N SER A 60 10.63 13.43 0.26
CA SER A 60 11.97 13.56 0.87
C SER A 60 13.08 13.35 -0.15
N LYS A 61 12.83 12.63 -1.25
CA LYS A 61 13.82 12.40 -2.30
C LYS A 61 13.86 13.47 -3.40
N THR A 62 12.85 14.34 -3.48
CA THR A 62 12.76 15.37 -4.53
C THR A 62 13.71 16.55 -4.30
N LEU A 63 14.31 16.69 -3.12
CA LEU A 63 15.35 17.69 -2.87
C LEU A 63 16.68 17.37 -3.58
N GLU A 64 16.85 16.16 -4.14
CA GLU A 64 18.06 15.76 -4.87
C GLU A 64 17.98 15.99 -6.39
N LEU A 65 16.84 16.43 -6.92
CA LEU A 65 16.60 16.63 -8.36
C LEU A 65 16.59 18.11 -8.77
N MET A 66 17.36 18.94 -8.08
CA MET A 66 17.74 20.26 -8.58
C MET A 66 19.02 20.11 -9.43
N PRO A 67 18.94 19.89 -10.77
CA PRO A 67 20.13 20.08 -11.60
C PRO A 67 20.50 21.56 -11.56
N SER A 68 21.77 21.84 -11.26
CA SER A 68 22.39 23.15 -11.49
C SER A 68 22.46 23.48 -12.98
#